data_AF-A0A956Q988-F1
#
_entry.id   AF-A0A956Q988-F1
#
_cell.length_a   1.000
_cell.length_b   1.000
_cell.length_c   1.000
_cell.angle_alpha   90.00
_cell.angle_beta   90.00
_cell.angle_gamma   90.00
#
_symmetry.space_group_name_H-M   'P 1'
#
loop_
_entity.id
_entity.type
_entity.pdbx_description
1 polymer ?
#
loop_
_entity_poly.entity_id
_entity_poly.type
_entity_poly.pdbx_seq_one_letter_code
_entity_poly.pdbx_strand_id
1 'polypeptide(L)'
;MKRLITGLVLLTTLAALAGAEFRIDVTPMKTLPIQVGGRIKPLDTFSREAVRLITGKASFQGEEPVATVLRWWASPEAARNEKNIELRNLALKKKLGLPDERFFSSTELDQNPEFNKLREQVHQRMRGEDEELTSEEKEVQQVLVKMASLENVASGAAITVVPNPAGLEQAWGSLADLSHPEVIESLYPLRDSAEALRTALANEDQAAFATALEQFRSGLAQVGPTPPQGAMAREVFFNSFHPFRKAWIIYLVGFLCLLFAPAGRESKLYWVGLCLATMGFCLHAYGFYLRCMIAGRPPVTNMYESVIWVAFGAVLFSLIFEYFYKARNYVLASTGAAVVCLILADTLPAVLDPSIKPLTPVLRNNFWLTVHVLTITLGYAAFLLSLGLGHMALFKYAFRPDQEESVKNLNQALYKSIQVGVLFLAAGTILGGVWANYSWGRFWGWDPKEVWALIALLGYLAILHGRYAGWLREFGMAAWSVVAFLGVLMAWYGVNFVLGAGLHSYGFGTGGYKYVAIYVLVEFAFVGAMTLKHRNRLRS
;
A
#
# COMPACT_ATOMS: atom_id res chain seq x y z
N MET A 1 33.88 -36.07 12.17
CA MET A 1 33.81 -35.34 13.46
C MET A 1 33.91 -33.82 13.31
N LYS A 2 34.89 -33.24 12.61
CA LYS A 2 35.02 -31.77 12.48
C LYS A 2 33.82 -31.05 11.83
N ARG A 3 33.13 -31.65 10.85
CA ARG A 3 31.92 -31.07 10.20
C ARG A 3 30.64 -31.14 11.05
N LEU A 4 30.56 -32.05 12.02
CA LEU A 4 29.41 -32.13 12.94
C LEU A 4 29.51 -31.04 14.02
N ILE A 5 30.73 -30.73 14.46
CA ILE A 5 30.99 -29.69 15.47
C ILE A 5 30.77 -28.29 14.87
N THR A 6 31.09 -28.06 13.59
CA THR A 6 30.80 -26.77 12.92
C THR A 6 29.30 -26.54 12.74
N GLY A 7 28.51 -27.60 12.49
CA GLY A 7 27.06 -27.52 12.39
C GLY A 7 26.37 -27.27 13.74
N LEU A 8 26.87 -27.87 14.82
CA LEU A 8 26.33 -27.66 16.17
C LEU A 8 26.66 -26.25 16.69
N VAL A 9 27.87 -25.75 16.42
CA VAL A 9 28.27 -24.37 16.79
C VAL A 9 27.45 -23.33 16.01
N LEU A 10 27.13 -23.58 14.74
CA LEU A 10 26.24 -22.70 13.95
C LEU A 10 24.79 -22.71 14.46
N LEU A 11 24.28 -23.85 14.93
CA LEU A 11 22.95 -23.96 15.53
C LEU A 11 22.87 -23.31 16.91
N THR A 12 23.93 -23.39 17.72
CA THR A 12 24.00 -22.70 19.01
C THR A 12 24.23 -21.19 18.87
N THR A 13 24.94 -20.73 17.82
CA THR A 13 25.07 -19.28 17.56
C THR A 13 23.83 -18.68 16.89
N LEU A 14 23.04 -19.46 16.13
CA LEU A 14 21.71 -19.04 15.68
C LEU A 14 20.69 -18.98 16.83
N ALA A 15 20.81 -19.84 17.84
CA ALA A 15 20.01 -19.75 19.06
C ALA A 15 20.41 -18.55 19.95
N ALA A 16 21.68 -18.11 19.91
CA ALA A 16 22.18 -16.96 20.66
C ALA A 16 21.88 -15.59 20.00
N LEU A 17 21.31 -15.58 18.79
CA LEU A 17 20.82 -14.38 18.09
C LEU A 17 19.29 -14.25 18.13
N ALA A 18 18.59 -15.18 18.79
CA ALA A 18 17.20 -14.96 19.19
C ALA A 18 17.20 -13.92 20.32
N GLY A 19 16.81 -12.69 20.01
CA GLY A 19 16.34 -11.77 21.04
C GLY A 19 15.31 -12.52 21.90
N ALA A 20 15.35 -12.33 23.22
CA ALA A 20 14.48 -13.05 24.14
C ALA A 20 13.03 -13.00 23.63
N GLU A 21 12.51 -14.14 23.17
CA GLU A 21 11.11 -14.23 22.74
C GLU A 21 10.23 -13.86 23.92
N PHE A 22 9.38 -12.85 23.77
CA PHE A 22 8.31 -12.56 24.71
C PHE A 22 7.47 -13.83 24.93
N ARG A 23 7.52 -14.40 26.13
CA ARG A 23 7.13 -15.80 26.39
C ARG A 23 5.64 -16.06 26.53
N ILE A 24 4.81 -15.01 26.47
CA ILE A 24 3.36 -15.11 26.61
C ILE A 24 2.69 -15.34 25.25
N ASP A 25 1.76 -16.29 25.18
CA ASP A 25 0.87 -16.45 24.02
C ASP A 25 -0.17 -15.33 23.98
N VAL A 26 0.11 -14.33 23.15
CA VAL A 26 -0.76 -13.17 22.90
C VAL A 26 -1.79 -13.42 21.80
N THR A 27 -1.89 -14.63 21.24
CA THR A 27 -2.87 -14.95 20.18
C THR A 27 -4.30 -14.59 20.54
N PRO A 28 -4.79 -14.85 21.79
CA PRO A 28 -6.11 -14.41 22.19
C PRO A 28 -6.32 -12.90 22.04
N MET A 29 -5.30 -12.06 22.25
CA MET A 29 -5.41 -10.60 22.16
C MET A 29 -5.61 -10.08 20.73
N LYS A 30 -5.26 -10.84 19.70
CA LYS A 30 -5.32 -10.39 18.30
C LYS A 30 -6.69 -9.85 17.89
N THR A 31 -7.77 -10.46 18.39
CA THR A 31 -9.15 -10.08 18.06
C THR A 31 -9.77 -9.05 18.99
N LEU A 32 -9.01 -8.49 19.94
CA LEU A 32 -9.52 -7.46 20.84
C LEU A 32 -9.87 -6.21 20.01
N PRO A 33 -11.11 -5.68 20.09
CA PRO A 33 -11.48 -4.48 19.35
C PRO A 33 -10.79 -3.24 19.92
N ILE A 34 -10.30 -2.38 19.02
CA ILE A 34 -9.74 -1.07 19.31
C ILE A 34 -10.30 -0.04 18.33
N GLN A 35 -10.59 1.18 18.78
CA GLN A 35 -11.15 2.22 17.91
C GLN A 35 -10.15 3.36 17.67
N VAL A 36 -9.63 3.46 16.44
CA VAL A 36 -8.67 4.51 16.08
C VAL A 36 -9.24 5.38 14.96
N GLY A 37 -9.34 6.68 15.21
CA GLY A 37 -9.91 7.65 14.26
C GLY A 37 -11.38 7.37 13.91
N GLY A 38 -12.15 6.79 14.84
CA GLY A 38 -13.54 6.39 14.62
C GLY A 38 -13.73 5.05 13.91
N ARG A 39 -12.65 4.37 13.47
CA ARG A 39 -12.73 3.01 12.91
C ARG A 39 -12.39 1.97 13.98
N ILE A 40 -13.32 1.05 14.24
CA ILE A 40 -13.06 -0.15 15.04
C ILE A 40 -12.29 -1.17 14.18
N LYS A 41 -11.15 -1.64 14.70
CA LYS A 41 -10.25 -2.62 14.08
C LYS A 41 -9.75 -3.60 15.15
N PRO A 42 -9.18 -4.76 14.78
CA PRO A 42 -8.54 -5.65 15.76
C PRO A 42 -7.21 -5.06 16.26
N LEU A 43 -6.84 -5.42 17.48
CA LEU A 43 -5.54 -5.09 18.06
C LEU A 43 -4.38 -5.59 17.19
N ASP A 44 -4.55 -6.71 16.46
CA ASP A 44 -3.58 -7.17 15.45
C ASP A 44 -3.28 -6.10 14.38
N THR A 45 -4.31 -5.51 13.78
CA THR A 45 -4.13 -4.46 12.77
C THR A 45 -3.46 -3.23 13.39
N PHE A 46 -3.96 -2.77 14.54
CA PHE A 46 -3.36 -1.63 15.23
C PHE A 46 -1.88 -1.86 15.53
N SER A 47 -1.53 -3.04 16.04
CA SER A 47 -0.17 -3.35 16.43
C SER A 47 0.77 -3.42 15.23
N ARG A 48 0.31 -3.97 14.10
CA ARG A 48 1.06 -3.95 12.82
C ARG A 48 1.32 -2.52 12.33
N GLU A 49 0.33 -1.64 12.47
CA GLU A 49 0.44 -0.23 12.10
C GLU A 49 1.43 0.51 13.02
N ALA A 50 1.29 0.34 14.33
CA ALA A 50 2.13 0.97 15.34
C ALA A 50 3.61 0.53 15.22
N VAL A 51 3.87 -0.78 15.17
CA VAL A 51 5.24 -1.31 15.03
C VAL A 51 5.88 -0.84 13.72
N ARG A 52 5.11 -0.82 12.61
CA ARG A 52 5.63 -0.32 11.34
C ARG A 52 5.93 1.17 11.38
N LEU A 53 5.06 1.97 11.99
CA LEU A 53 5.27 3.42 12.12
C LEU A 53 6.54 3.71 12.90
N ILE A 54 6.70 3.09 14.07
CA ILE A 54 7.80 3.34 15.01
C ILE A 54 9.13 2.77 14.48
N THR A 55 9.13 1.51 14.05
CA THR A 55 10.37 0.77 13.71
C THR A 55 10.66 0.71 12.21
N GLY A 56 9.70 1.08 11.35
CA GLY A 56 9.82 0.91 9.90
C GLY A 56 9.82 -0.55 9.42
N LYS A 57 9.61 -1.53 10.31
CA LYS A 57 9.58 -2.97 10.00
C LYS A 57 8.18 -3.58 10.21
N ALA A 58 7.92 -4.72 9.58
CA ALA A 58 6.66 -5.46 9.75
C ALA A 58 6.57 -6.20 11.10
N SER A 59 7.73 -6.53 11.68
CA SER A 59 7.93 -7.10 13.01
C SER A 59 9.23 -6.55 13.58
N PHE A 60 9.38 -6.58 14.90
CA PHE A 60 10.55 -6.04 15.59
C PHE A 60 11.17 -7.12 16.48
N GLN A 61 12.49 -7.29 16.42
CA GLN A 61 13.24 -8.32 17.16
C GLN A 61 12.72 -9.77 17.00
N GLY A 62 12.04 -10.08 15.89
CA GLY A 62 11.48 -11.42 15.66
C GLY A 62 10.13 -11.66 16.35
N GLU A 63 9.67 -10.72 17.18
CA GLU A 63 8.38 -10.79 17.86
C GLU A 63 7.22 -10.47 16.92
N GLU A 64 6.05 -11.06 17.20
CA GLU A 64 4.82 -10.64 16.55
C GLU A 64 4.41 -9.22 17.00
N PRO A 65 3.80 -8.40 16.12
CA PRO A 65 3.50 -7.01 16.45
C PRO A 65 2.66 -6.79 17.72
N VAL A 66 1.70 -7.68 18.00
CA VAL A 66 0.87 -7.61 19.21
C VAL A 66 1.72 -7.80 20.47
N ALA A 67 2.67 -8.75 20.45
CA ALA A 67 3.58 -8.98 21.57
C ALA A 67 4.45 -7.74 21.83
N THR A 68 5.03 -7.17 20.77
CA THR A 68 5.84 -5.95 20.87
C THR A 68 5.07 -4.77 21.47
N VAL A 69 3.84 -4.52 20.99
CA VAL A 69 2.99 -3.43 21.52
C VAL A 69 2.63 -3.66 22.98
N LEU A 70 2.25 -4.89 23.35
CA LEU A 70 1.92 -5.22 24.73
C LEU A 70 3.14 -5.14 25.66
N ARG A 71 4.34 -5.48 25.17
CA ARG A 71 5.60 -5.32 25.90
C ARG A 71 5.93 -3.85 26.15
N TRP A 72 5.76 -2.99 25.14
CA TRP A 72 5.94 -1.54 25.31
C TRP A 72 4.96 -0.95 26.32
N TRP A 73 3.70 -1.40 26.31
CA TRP A 73 2.70 -0.98 27.30
C TRP A 73 2.99 -1.52 28.70
N ALA A 74 3.44 -2.77 28.81
CA ALA A 74 3.81 -3.38 30.09
C ALA A 74 4.96 -2.61 30.77
N SER A 75 5.99 -2.23 30.00
CA SER A 75 7.19 -1.57 30.49
C SER A 75 7.55 -0.29 29.71
N PRO A 76 6.90 0.86 29.98
CA PRO A 76 7.12 2.09 29.22
C PRO A 76 8.55 2.64 29.28
N GLU A 77 9.20 2.53 30.45
CA GLU A 77 10.58 2.96 30.60
C GLU A 77 11.55 2.10 29.76
N ALA A 78 11.34 0.78 29.76
CA ALA A 78 12.10 -0.13 28.90
C ALA A 78 11.87 0.18 27.41
N ALA A 79 10.63 0.51 27.02
CA ALA A 79 10.29 0.91 25.66
C ALA A 79 11.05 2.18 25.21
N ARG A 80 11.18 3.18 26.09
CA ARG A 80 11.94 4.42 25.78
C ARG A 80 13.44 4.20 25.62
N ASN A 81 14.01 3.25 26.38
CA ASN A 81 15.43 2.91 26.36
C ASN A 81 15.79 1.89 25.26
N GLU A 82 14.79 1.23 24.67
CA GLU A 82 14.99 0.29 23.58
C GLU A 82 15.30 1.01 22.26
N LYS A 83 16.25 0.48 21.47
CA LYS A 83 16.57 0.99 20.14
C LYS A 83 15.49 0.60 19.12
N ASN A 84 14.34 1.25 19.19
CA ASN A 84 13.16 0.96 18.38
C ASN A 84 12.80 2.10 17.40
N ILE A 85 13.42 3.28 17.50
CA ILE A 85 13.18 4.40 16.59
C ILE A 85 14.11 4.30 15.38
N GLU A 86 13.52 4.18 14.19
CA GLU A 86 14.31 4.14 12.95
C GLU A 86 14.73 5.54 12.48
N LEU A 87 16.04 5.71 12.21
CA LEU A 87 16.63 6.92 11.62
C LEU A 87 17.52 6.53 10.42
N ARG A 88 17.14 6.90 9.19
CA ARG A 88 17.83 6.43 7.97
C ARG A 88 18.81 7.45 7.41
N ASN A 89 18.56 8.74 7.62
CA ASN A 89 19.34 9.79 6.98
C ASN A 89 20.79 9.85 7.51
N LEU A 90 21.75 9.44 6.68
CA LEU A 90 23.18 9.43 7.00
C LEU A 90 23.75 10.83 7.28
N ALA A 91 23.27 11.86 6.57
CA ALA A 91 23.74 13.23 6.77
C ALA A 91 23.28 13.75 8.14
N LEU A 92 22.02 13.48 8.50
CA LEU A 92 21.49 13.82 9.82
C LEU A 92 22.24 13.07 10.92
N LYS A 93 22.48 11.75 10.78
CA LYS A 93 23.26 10.99 11.76
C LYS A 93 24.65 11.58 12.00
N LYS A 94 25.37 11.94 10.92
CA LYS A 94 26.69 12.59 11.02
C LYS A 94 26.62 13.93 11.74
N LYS A 95 25.61 14.75 11.44
CA LYS A 95 25.39 16.05 12.09
C LYS A 95 25.07 15.93 13.58
N LEU A 96 24.32 14.88 13.96
CA LEU A 96 23.98 14.56 15.35
C LEU A 96 25.12 13.86 16.11
N GLY A 97 26.22 13.50 15.45
CA GLY A 97 27.30 12.72 16.07
C GLY A 97 26.91 11.28 16.43
N LEU A 98 25.85 10.74 15.80
CA LEU A 98 25.35 9.40 16.07
C LEU A 98 26.14 8.33 15.30
N PRO A 99 26.28 7.10 15.85
CA PRO A 99 26.91 5.99 15.14
C PRO A 99 26.14 5.64 13.86
N ASP A 100 26.79 4.91 12.93
CA ASP A 100 26.14 4.42 11.71
C ASP A 100 25.24 3.20 11.98
N GLU A 101 24.32 3.37 12.92
CA GLU A 101 23.27 2.42 13.25
C GLU A 101 21.96 2.83 12.59
N ARG A 102 21.01 1.88 12.51
CA ARG A 102 19.68 2.12 11.94
C ARG A 102 18.65 2.53 12.99
N PHE A 103 18.86 2.11 14.24
CA PHE A 103 17.89 2.23 15.32
C PHE A 103 18.51 2.94 16.52
N PHE A 104 17.73 3.84 17.10
CA PHE A 104 18.10 4.62 18.28
C PHE A 104 16.98 4.55 19.30
N SER A 105 17.29 4.82 20.56
CA SER A 105 16.29 4.91 21.62
C SER A 105 15.75 6.33 21.73
N SER A 106 14.53 6.51 22.22
CA SER A 106 13.98 7.84 22.49
C SER A 106 14.84 8.59 23.51
N THR A 107 15.31 7.89 24.54
CA THR A 107 16.20 8.46 25.57
C THR A 107 17.51 8.98 24.98
N GLU A 108 18.15 8.23 24.08
CA GLU A 108 19.40 8.64 23.42
C GLU A 108 19.20 9.89 22.56
N LEU A 109 18.06 10.00 21.87
CA LEU A 109 17.73 11.15 21.03
C LEU A 109 17.37 12.38 21.87
N ASP A 110 16.57 12.22 22.92
CA ASP A 110 16.19 13.31 23.83
C ASP A 110 17.39 13.84 24.64
N GLN A 111 18.41 13.01 24.87
CA GLN A 111 19.66 13.43 25.52
C GLN A 111 20.64 14.13 24.55
N ASN A 112 20.41 14.07 23.24
CA ASN A 112 21.29 14.67 22.24
C ASN A 112 20.99 16.19 22.08
N PRO A 113 21.94 17.09 22.44
CA PRO A 113 21.70 18.53 22.39
C PRO A 113 21.41 19.06 20.99
N GLU A 114 22.07 18.53 19.96
CA GLU A 114 21.86 18.93 18.56
C GLU A 114 20.50 18.47 18.04
N PHE A 115 20.03 17.28 18.46
CA PHE A 115 18.69 16.81 18.13
C PHE A 115 17.62 17.72 18.73
N ASN A 116 17.77 18.12 20.00
CA ASN A 116 16.84 19.04 20.66
C ASN A 116 16.81 20.43 20.01
N LYS A 117 17.95 20.93 19.58
CA LYS A 117 18.04 22.18 18.81
C LYS A 117 17.28 22.09 17.48
N LEU A 118 17.45 21.00 16.74
CA LEU A 118 16.73 20.76 15.50
C LEU A 118 15.23 20.56 15.73
N ARG A 119 14.84 19.87 16.81
CA ARG A 119 13.45 19.71 17.22
C ARG A 119 12.78 21.06 17.44
N GLU A 120 13.42 21.98 18.16
CA GLU A 120 12.88 23.32 18.39
C GLU A 120 12.77 24.12 17.08
N GLN A 121 13.78 24.04 16.19
CA GLN A 121 13.72 24.68 14.87
C GLN A 121 12.55 24.16 14.03
N VAL A 122 12.34 22.85 14.00
CA VAL A 122 11.21 22.22 13.30
C VAL A 122 9.88 22.68 13.91
N HIS A 123 9.76 22.72 15.24
CA HIS A 123 8.56 23.21 15.91
C HIS A 123 8.25 24.67 15.59
N GLN A 124 9.27 25.54 15.56
CA GLN A 124 9.11 26.96 15.20
C GLN A 124 8.69 27.13 13.74
N ARG A 125 9.34 26.42 12.82
CA ARG A 125 8.99 26.46 11.39
C ARG A 125 7.60 25.92 11.09
N MET A 126 7.17 24.85 11.77
CA MET A 126 5.81 24.33 11.63
C MET A 126 4.74 25.30 12.15
N ARG A 127 5.09 26.28 12.99
CA ARG A 127 4.17 27.36 13.40
C ARG A 127 4.18 28.55 12.42
N GLY A 128 5.21 28.70 11.60
CA GLY A 128 5.23 29.66 10.50
C GLY A 128 4.49 29.08 9.29
N GLU A 129 3.51 29.81 8.76
CA GLU A 129 2.58 29.24 7.77
C GLU A 129 3.18 28.97 6.36
N ASP A 130 4.41 29.42 6.06
CA ASP A 130 4.90 29.51 4.66
C ASP A 130 6.31 28.91 4.35
N GLU A 131 7.02 28.24 5.27
CA GLU A 131 8.35 27.66 4.97
C GLU A 131 8.32 26.14 4.74
N GLU A 132 8.71 25.70 3.53
CA GLU A 132 8.95 24.28 3.25
C GLU A 132 10.12 23.75 4.09
N LEU A 133 9.87 22.70 4.88
CA LEU A 133 10.91 21.99 5.63
C LEU A 133 11.96 21.40 4.68
N THR A 134 13.23 21.58 5.04
CA THR A 134 14.36 20.92 4.38
C THR A 134 14.27 19.40 4.52
N SER A 135 15.04 18.66 3.71
CA SER A 135 15.04 17.18 3.80
C SER A 135 15.51 16.66 5.17
N GLU A 136 16.35 17.40 5.89
CA GLU A 136 16.79 17.04 7.25
C GLU A 136 15.66 17.27 8.26
N GLU A 137 15.00 18.41 8.18
CA GLU A 137 13.88 18.77 9.06
C GLU A 137 12.67 17.86 8.88
N LYS A 138 12.39 17.43 7.64
CA LYS A 138 11.38 16.40 7.36
C LYS A 138 11.73 15.07 8.03
N GLU A 139 13.00 14.67 8.07
CA GLU A 139 13.44 13.46 8.77
C GLU A 139 13.28 13.64 10.29
N VAL A 140 13.68 14.79 10.86
CA VAL A 140 13.49 15.10 12.29
C VAL A 140 12.00 15.06 12.66
N GLN A 141 11.14 15.68 11.87
CA GLN A 141 9.69 15.64 12.05
C GLN A 141 9.17 14.19 12.08
N GLN A 142 9.63 13.34 11.16
CA GLN A 142 9.24 11.93 11.15
C GLN A 142 9.72 11.19 12.41
N VAL A 143 10.94 11.45 12.88
CA VAL A 143 11.46 10.87 14.13
C VAL A 143 10.61 11.30 15.33
N LEU A 144 10.23 12.58 15.42
CA LEU A 144 9.35 13.08 16.49
C LEU A 144 7.97 12.39 16.48
N VAL A 145 7.38 12.17 15.30
CA VAL A 145 6.13 11.41 15.17
C VAL A 145 6.29 9.98 15.66
N LYS A 146 7.42 9.32 15.38
CA LYS A 146 7.71 7.96 15.87
C LYS A 146 7.83 7.93 17.40
N MET A 147 8.58 8.86 17.97
CA MET A 147 8.76 8.98 19.42
C MET A 147 7.43 9.23 20.14
N ALA A 148 6.62 10.17 19.63
CA ALA A 148 5.29 10.44 20.17
C ALA A 148 4.35 9.22 20.04
N SER A 149 4.43 8.49 18.93
CA SER A 149 3.65 7.27 18.73
C SER A 149 4.05 6.16 19.72
N LEU A 150 5.35 5.99 19.97
CA LEU A 150 5.85 5.06 20.97
C LEU A 150 5.36 5.42 22.37
N GLU A 151 5.45 6.68 22.78
CA GLU A 151 4.98 7.13 24.09
C GLU A 151 3.46 6.94 24.26
N ASN A 152 2.67 7.23 23.22
CA ASN A 152 1.23 7.01 23.26
C ASN A 152 0.86 5.52 23.35
N VAL A 153 1.64 4.63 22.72
CA VAL A 153 1.45 3.17 22.86
C VAL A 153 1.87 2.70 24.25
N ALA A 154 3.05 3.13 24.71
CA ALA A 154 3.62 2.73 25.98
C ALA A 154 2.77 3.19 27.18
N SER A 155 2.26 4.42 27.16
CA SER A 155 1.33 4.93 28.18
C SER A 155 -0.06 4.28 28.12
N GLY A 156 -0.40 3.58 27.03
CA GLY A 156 -1.74 3.04 26.79
C GLY A 156 -2.73 4.06 26.20
N ALA A 157 -2.32 5.30 25.97
CA ALA A 157 -3.17 6.36 25.41
C ALA A 157 -3.63 6.06 23.98
N ALA A 158 -2.81 5.37 23.18
CA ALA A 158 -3.17 4.92 21.84
C ALA A 158 -4.01 3.63 21.83
N ILE A 159 -4.13 2.93 22.97
CA ILE A 159 -4.84 1.64 23.08
C ILE A 159 -6.28 1.91 23.53
N THR A 160 -7.10 2.39 22.59
CA THR A 160 -8.49 2.80 22.76
C THR A 160 -9.47 1.62 22.70
N VAL A 161 -9.56 0.88 23.80
CA VAL A 161 -10.31 -0.39 23.91
C VAL A 161 -11.59 -0.29 24.73
N VAL A 162 -11.83 0.80 25.47
CA VAL A 162 -13.00 0.97 26.34
C VAL A 162 -14.19 1.49 25.51
N PRO A 163 -15.24 0.68 25.27
CA PRO A 163 -16.34 1.09 24.42
C PRO A 163 -17.08 2.29 24.99
N ASN A 164 -17.59 3.14 24.11
CA ASN A 164 -18.49 4.22 24.52
C ASN A 164 -19.93 3.69 24.64
N PRO A 165 -20.61 3.82 25.80
CA PRO A 165 -21.98 3.33 25.98
C PRO A 165 -22.99 3.94 25.01
N ALA A 166 -22.74 5.15 24.49
CA ALA A 166 -23.64 5.85 23.59
C ALA A 166 -23.64 5.29 22.15
N GLY A 167 -22.66 4.45 21.77
CA GLY A 167 -22.64 3.81 20.46
C GLY A 167 -21.25 3.53 19.88
N LEU A 168 -21.19 2.68 18.86
CA LEU A 168 -19.95 2.25 18.20
C LEU A 168 -19.21 3.38 17.45
N GLU A 169 -19.92 4.43 17.05
CA GLU A 169 -19.37 5.58 16.31
C GLU A 169 -18.78 6.65 17.23
N GLN A 170 -19.07 6.60 18.53
CA GLN A 170 -18.56 7.56 19.51
C GLN A 170 -17.14 7.20 19.93
N ALA A 171 -16.34 8.20 20.34
CA ALA A 171 -14.96 7.98 20.73
C ALA A 171 -14.85 7.01 21.93
N TRP A 172 -14.04 5.97 21.77
CA TRP A 172 -13.72 4.99 22.82
C TRP A 172 -12.65 5.53 23.77
N GLY A 173 -12.72 5.11 25.03
CA GLY A 173 -11.69 5.39 26.02
C GLY A 173 -10.45 4.51 25.86
N SER A 174 -9.33 4.99 26.35
CA SER A 174 -8.01 4.35 26.31
C SER A 174 -7.67 3.60 27.59
N LEU A 175 -6.63 2.76 27.53
CA LEU A 175 -6.06 2.14 28.74
C LEU A 175 -5.43 3.18 29.68
N ALA A 176 -4.96 4.31 29.14
CA ALA A 176 -4.48 5.42 29.96
C ALA A 176 -5.61 6.07 30.77
N ASP A 177 -6.81 6.21 30.19
CA ASP A 177 -7.98 6.77 30.88
C ASP A 177 -8.42 5.92 32.08
N LEU A 178 -8.28 4.58 31.99
CA LEU A 178 -8.54 3.67 33.10
C LEU A 178 -7.55 3.84 34.25
N SER A 179 -6.32 4.24 33.93
CA SER A 179 -5.25 4.46 34.91
C SER A 179 -5.32 5.84 35.57
N HIS A 180 -6.26 6.70 35.14
CA HIS A 180 -6.42 8.04 35.70
C HIS A 180 -7.03 7.97 37.12
N PRO A 181 -6.54 8.77 38.09
CA PRO A 181 -7.05 8.76 39.46
C PRO A 181 -8.56 9.02 39.58
N GLU A 182 -9.12 9.79 38.65
CA GLU A 182 -10.54 10.21 38.63
C GLU A 182 -11.42 9.31 37.76
N VAL A 183 -11.01 8.06 37.49
CA VAL A 183 -11.84 7.11 36.74
C VAL A 183 -13.16 6.83 37.49
N ILE A 184 -14.25 6.74 36.73
CA ILE A 184 -15.60 6.52 37.28
C ILE A 184 -15.67 5.14 37.96
N GLU A 185 -16.31 5.04 39.12
CA GLU A 185 -16.40 3.82 39.95
C GLU A 185 -16.91 2.59 39.19
N SER A 186 -17.84 2.77 38.25
CA SER A 186 -18.38 1.69 37.42
C SER A 186 -17.31 1.01 36.54
N LEU A 187 -16.16 1.65 36.33
CA LEU A 187 -15.04 1.12 35.56
C LEU A 187 -13.93 0.51 36.44
N TYR A 188 -14.05 0.51 37.78
CA TYR A 188 -13.03 -0.08 38.66
C TYR A 188 -12.71 -1.54 38.34
N PRO A 189 -13.69 -2.45 38.12
CA PRO A 189 -13.37 -3.83 37.73
C PRO A 189 -12.59 -3.92 36.42
N LEU A 190 -12.86 -3.02 35.48
CA LEU A 190 -12.16 -2.97 34.20
C LEU A 190 -10.73 -2.42 34.35
N ARG A 191 -10.54 -1.38 35.19
CA ARG A 191 -9.22 -0.87 35.56
C ARG A 191 -8.38 -1.97 36.21
N ASP A 192 -8.93 -2.64 37.22
CA ASP A 192 -8.19 -3.63 38.02
C ASP A 192 -7.77 -4.83 37.15
N SER A 193 -8.65 -5.28 36.24
CA SER A 193 -8.30 -6.34 35.27
C SER A 193 -7.29 -5.88 34.22
N ALA A 194 -7.31 -4.61 33.79
CA ALA A 194 -6.28 -4.04 32.92
C ALA A 194 -4.91 -3.96 33.62
N GLU A 195 -4.88 -3.59 34.90
CA GLU A 195 -3.65 -3.55 35.70
C GLU A 195 -3.10 -4.96 35.95
N ALA A 196 -3.97 -5.94 36.23
CA ALA A 196 -3.61 -7.35 36.33
C ALA A 196 -3.02 -7.89 35.01
N LEU A 197 -3.62 -7.52 33.87
CA LEU A 197 -3.09 -7.82 32.53
C LEU A 197 -1.68 -7.25 32.35
N ARG A 198 -1.49 -5.97 32.68
CA ARG A 198 -0.20 -5.28 32.56
C ARG A 198 0.87 -5.94 33.42
N THR A 199 0.50 -6.31 34.65
CA THR A 199 1.40 -6.98 35.61
C THR A 199 1.76 -8.38 35.14
N ALA A 200 0.79 -9.16 34.66
CA ALA A 200 1.05 -10.49 34.11
C ALA A 200 1.96 -10.42 32.87
N LEU A 201 1.77 -9.43 32.00
CA LEU A 201 2.64 -9.17 30.85
C LEU A 201 4.07 -8.81 31.27
N ALA A 202 4.23 -7.94 32.28
CA ALA A 202 5.54 -7.52 32.77
C ALA A 202 6.33 -8.67 33.44
N ASN A 203 5.61 -9.57 34.12
CA ASN A 203 6.19 -10.74 34.79
C ASN A 203 6.30 -11.99 33.90
N GLU A 204 5.84 -11.91 32.65
CA GLU A 204 5.73 -13.05 31.72
C GLU A 204 4.93 -14.25 32.27
N ASP A 205 3.91 -13.99 33.11
CA ASP A 205 3.07 -15.03 33.71
C ASP A 205 1.85 -15.36 32.82
N GLN A 206 1.95 -16.48 32.10
CA GLN A 206 0.91 -16.97 31.20
C GLN A 206 -0.42 -17.27 31.89
N ALA A 207 -0.40 -17.81 33.12
CA ALA A 207 -1.61 -18.21 33.83
C ALA A 207 -2.35 -16.97 34.33
N ALA A 208 -1.63 -16.04 34.96
CA ALA A 208 -2.19 -14.76 35.39
C ALA A 208 -2.72 -13.96 34.19
N PHE A 209 -2.00 -13.98 33.05
CA PHE A 209 -2.42 -13.31 31.83
C PHE A 209 -3.75 -13.85 31.30
N ALA A 210 -3.90 -15.18 31.23
CA ALA A 210 -5.14 -15.80 30.74
C ALA A 210 -6.35 -15.42 31.62
N THR A 211 -6.20 -15.48 32.94
CA THR A 211 -7.25 -15.10 33.90
C THR A 211 -7.59 -13.60 33.79
N ALA A 212 -6.58 -12.73 33.79
CA ALA A 212 -6.79 -11.28 33.69
C ALA A 212 -7.45 -10.89 32.35
N LEU A 213 -7.07 -11.54 31.24
CA LEU A 213 -7.67 -11.31 29.94
C LEU A 213 -9.15 -11.70 29.89
N GLU A 214 -9.52 -12.84 30.50
CA GLU A 214 -10.91 -13.27 30.56
C GLU A 214 -11.76 -12.26 31.35
N GLN A 215 -11.27 -11.82 32.51
CA GLN A 215 -11.91 -10.79 33.33
C GLN A 215 -12.05 -9.46 32.57
N PHE A 216 -10.98 -9.03 31.89
CA PHE A 216 -10.97 -7.79 31.11
C PHE A 216 -11.99 -7.84 29.96
N ARG A 217 -12.05 -8.94 29.21
CA ARG A 217 -13.05 -9.13 28.15
C ARG A 217 -14.48 -9.13 28.68
N SER A 218 -14.72 -9.78 29.80
CA SER A 218 -16.01 -9.77 30.47
C SER A 218 -16.40 -8.35 30.89
N GLY A 219 -15.47 -7.60 31.47
CA GLY A 219 -15.65 -6.18 31.84
C GLY A 219 -15.98 -5.30 30.64
N LEU A 220 -15.22 -5.41 29.53
CA LEU A 220 -15.48 -4.65 28.30
C LEU A 220 -16.89 -4.89 27.74
N ALA A 221 -17.37 -6.14 27.78
CA ALA A 221 -18.70 -6.49 27.31
C ALA A 221 -19.84 -5.86 28.13
N GLN A 222 -19.57 -5.44 29.37
CA GLN A 222 -20.54 -4.79 30.25
C GLN A 222 -20.59 -3.27 30.07
N VAL A 223 -19.54 -2.65 29.50
CA VAL A 223 -19.46 -1.18 29.36
C VAL A 223 -20.30 -0.64 28.20
N GLY A 224 -20.24 -1.28 27.03
CA GLY A 224 -20.87 -0.73 25.84
C GLY A 224 -21.08 -1.75 24.73
N PRO A 225 -21.56 -1.29 23.56
CA PRO A 225 -21.90 -2.17 22.46
C PRO A 225 -20.67 -2.92 21.93
N THR A 226 -20.86 -4.19 21.60
CA THR A 226 -19.82 -5.01 20.99
C THR A 226 -19.86 -4.92 19.46
N PRO A 227 -18.69 -4.96 18.79
CA PRO A 227 -18.67 -4.99 17.33
C PRO A 227 -19.32 -6.26 16.76
N PRO A 228 -19.76 -6.24 15.49
CA PRO A 228 -20.38 -7.40 14.85
C PRO A 228 -19.54 -8.67 14.95
N GLN A 229 -20.20 -9.81 15.19
CA GLN A 229 -19.54 -11.10 15.36
C GLN A 229 -18.65 -11.44 14.15
N GLY A 230 -17.44 -11.91 14.42
CA GLY A 230 -16.48 -12.29 13.38
C GLY A 230 -15.86 -11.14 12.60
N ALA A 231 -16.20 -9.86 12.86
CA ALA A 231 -15.56 -8.72 12.19
C ALA A 231 -14.05 -8.67 12.47
N MET A 232 -13.65 -8.78 13.73
CA MET A 232 -12.23 -8.77 14.13
C MET A 232 -11.48 -9.97 13.56
N ALA A 233 -12.08 -11.17 13.63
CA ALA A 233 -11.48 -12.39 13.10
C ALA A 233 -11.26 -12.34 11.58
N ARG A 234 -12.20 -11.75 10.82
CA ARG A 234 -12.05 -11.57 9.37
C ARG A 234 -10.85 -10.71 9.01
N GLU A 235 -10.60 -9.64 9.75
CA GLU A 235 -9.46 -8.76 9.48
C GLU A 235 -8.13 -9.40 9.92
N VAL A 236 -8.10 -10.10 11.06
CA VAL A 236 -6.94 -10.91 11.48
C VAL A 236 -6.62 -11.98 10.43
N PHE A 237 -7.64 -12.66 9.90
CA PHE A 237 -7.48 -13.61 8.80
C PHE A 237 -6.95 -12.93 7.54
N PHE A 238 -7.50 -11.78 7.14
CA PHE A 238 -7.01 -11.04 5.97
C PHE A 238 -5.53 -10.64 6.10
N ASN A 239 -5.13 -10.15 7.27
CA ASN A 239 -3.75 -9.76 7.57
C ASN A 239 -2.79 -10.95 7.51
N SER A 240 -3.16 -12.09 8.06
CA SER A 240 -2.33 -13.31 8.06
C SER A 240 -2.34 -14.04 6.72
N PHE A 241 -3.46 -14.03 6.00
CA PHE A 241 -3.62 -14.73 4.74
C PHE A 241 -2.86 -14.07 3.57
N HIS A 242 -2.63 -12.75 3.62
CA HIS A 242 -1.91 -11.98 2.60
C HIS A 242 -2.36 -12.28 1.15
N PRO A 243 -3.63 -12.04 0.79
CA PRO A 243 -4.19 -12.47 -0.49
C PRO A 243 -3.44 -11.87 -1.70
N PHE A 244 -3.11 -10.58 -1.66
CA PHE A 244 -2.42 -9.90 -2.76
C PHE A 244 -0.98 -10.39 -2.97
N ARG A 245 -0.28 -10.79 -1.89
CA ARG A 245 1.06 -11.39 -1.98
C ARG A 245 1.01 -12.72 -2.72
N LYS A 246 0.09 -13.59 -2.30
CA LYS A 246 -0.13 -14.89 -2.94
C LYS A 246 -0.59 -14.73 -4.39
N ALA A 247 -1.44 -13.74 -4.67
CA ALA A 247 -1.90 -13.46 -6.03
C ALA A 247 -0.74 -13.09 -6.95
N TRP A 248 0.19 -12.20 -6.54
CA TRP A 248 1.33 -11.85 -7.39
C TRP A 248 2.31 -13.00 -7.57
N ILE A 249 2.51 -13.87 -6.57
CA ILE A 249 3.32 -15.09 -6.73
C ILE A 249 2.71 -16.00 -7.79
N ILE A 250 1.39 -16.23 -7.74
CA ILE A 250 0.68 -17.05 -8.73
C ILE A 250 0.74 -16.40 -10.11
N TYR A 251 0.53 -15.08 -10.21
CA TYR A 251 0.68 -14.35 -11.47
C TYR A 251 2.09 -14.43 -12.02
N LEU A 252 3.13 -14.38 -11.17
CA LEU A 252 4.51 -14.48 -11.60
C LEU A 252 4.80 -15.85 -12.22
N VAL A 253 4.37 -16.93 -11.56
CA VAL A 253 4.52 -18.28 -12.14
C VAL A 253 3.72 -18.40 -13.43
N GLY A 254 2.48 -17.89 -13.47
CA GLY A 254 1.66 -17.85 -14.68
C GLY A 254 2.30 -17.06 -15.82
N PHE A 255 2.86 -15.90 -15.52
CA PHE A 255 3.59 -15.04 -16.46
C PHE A 255 4.81 -15.76 -17.03
N LEU A 256 5.62 -16.41 -16.18
CA LEU A 256 6.79 -17.18 -16.63
C LEU A 256 6.37 -18.35 -17.53
N CYS A 257 5.31 -19.08 -17.18
CA CYS A 257 4.75 -20.11 -18.05
C CYS A 257 4.32 -19.54 -19.41
N LEU A 258 3.59 -18.42 -19.43
CA LEU A 258 3.15 -17.77 -20.68
C LEU A 258 4.32 -17.21 -21.51
N LEU A 259 5.36 -16.70 -20.84
CA LEU A 259 6.55 -16.13 -21.47
C LEU A 259 7.36 -17.20 -22.22
N PHE A 260 7.54 -18.36 -21.60
CA PHE A 260 8.28 -19.48 -22.17
C PHE A 260 7.41 -20.46 -22.98
N ALA A 261 6.09 -20.24 -23.02
CA ALA A 261 5.19 -21.06 -23.84
C ALA A 261 5.51 -20.90 -25.34
N PRO A 262 5.71 -22.01 -26.09
CA PRO A 262 5.80 -22.01 -27.55
C PRO A 262 4.66 -21.23 -28.20
N ALA A 263 4.92 -20.69 -29.39
CA ALA A 263 3.89 -20.00 -30.16
C ALA A 263 2.71 -20.95 -30.46
N GLY A 264 1.50 -20.56 -30.07
CA GLY A 264 0.28 -21.36 -30.25
C GLY A 264 -0.38 -21.84 -28.96
N ARG A 265 -1.67 -22.18 -29.05
CA ARG A 265 -2.50 -22.65 -27.92
C ARG A 265 -2.43 -24.16 -27.68
N GLU A 266 -1.74 -24.89 -28.54
CA GLU A 266 -1.55 -26.35 -28.41
C GLU A 266 -0.59 -26.70 -27.28
N SER A 267 0.23 -25.75 -26.85
CA SER A 267 1.16 -25.95 -25.75
C SER A 267 0.41 -26.19 -24.43
N LYS A 268 0.75 -27.28 -23.74
CA LYS A 268 0.31 -27.50 -22.34
C LYS A 268 0.76 -26.36 -21.43
N LEU A 269 1.96 -25.80 -21.67
CA LEU A 269 2.52 -24.71 -20.87
C LEU A 269 1.69 -23.42 -21.00
N TYR A 270 1.09 -23.17 -22.17
CA TYR A 270 0.14 -22.08 -22.37
C TYR A 270 -1.08 -22.20 -21.46
N TRP A 271 -1.72 -23.38 -21.44
CA TRP A 271 -2.90 -23.62 -20.61
C TRP A 271 -2.58 -23.60 -19.12
N VAL A 272 -1.41 -24.10 -18.72
CA VAL A 272 -0.92 -23.95 -17.35
C VAL A 272 -0.80 -22.47 -16.99
N GLY A 273 -0.16 -21.67 -17.86
CA GLY A 273 -0.02 -20.22 -17.66
C GLY A 273 -1.36 -19.49 -17.56
N LEU A 274 -2.33 -19.81 -18.43
CA LEU A 274 -3.67 -19.24 -18.41
C LEU A 274 -4.46 -19.65 -17.16
N CYS A 275 -4.34 -20.91 -16.73
CA CYS A 275 -4.96 -21.42 -15.51
C CYS A 275 -4.42 -20.69 -14.28
N LEU A 276 -3.10 -20.55 -14.18
CA LEU A 276 -2.45 -19.80 -13.11
C LEU A 276 -2.84 -18.31 -13.13
N ALA A 277 -2.89 -17.67 -14.30
CA ALA A 277 -3.36 -16.30 -14.42
C ALA A 277 -4.80 -16.14 -13.92
N THR A 278 -5.69 -17.08 -14.27
CA THR A 278 -7.08 -17.09 -13.82
C THR A 278 -7.19 -17.35 -12.32
N MET A 279 -6.39 -18.27 -11.77
CA MET A 279 -6.33 -18.55 -10.34
C MET A 279 -5.82 -17.34 -9.54
N GLY A 280 -4.77 -16.67 -10.04
CA GLY A 280 -4.27 -15.41 -9.49
C GLY A 280 -5.35 -14.33 -9.51
N PHE A 281 -6.16 -14.26 -10.57
CA PHE A 281 -7.30 -13.36 -10.69
C PHE A 281 -8.41 -13.65 -9.69
N CYS A 282 -8.80 -14.91 -9.52
CA CYS A 282 -9.77 -15.30 -8.50
C CYS A 282 -9.28 -14.98 -7.08
N LEU A 283 -7.99 -15.21 -6.79
CA LEU A 283 -7.41 -14.87 -5.49
C LEU A 283 -7.32 -13.36 -5.26
N HIS A 284 -7.02 -12.60 -6.31
CA HIS A 284 -7.04 -11.13 -6.29
C HIS A 284 -8.46 -10.62 -6.00
N ALA A 285 -9.47 -11.16 -6.68
CA ALA A 285 -10.89 -10.86 -6.43
C ALA A 285 -11.31 -11.20 -5.00
N TYR A 286 -10.88 -12.35 -4.48
CA TYR A 286 -11.14 -12.76 -3.10
C TYR A 286 -10.49 -11.81 -2.08
N GLY A 287 -9.27 -11.33 -2.35
CA GLY A 287 -8.61 -10.30 -1.56
C GLY A 287 -9.43 -9.01 -1.49
N PHE A 288 -10.01 -8.57 -2.61
CA PHE A 288 -10.93 -7.43 -2.62
C PHE A 288 -12.22 -7.70 -1.87
N TYR A 289 -12.83 -8.87 -2.03
CA TYR A 289 -14.02 -9.25 -1.30
C TYR A 289 -13.80 -9.12 0.22
N LEU A 290 -12.72 -9.72 0.75
CA LEU A 290 -12.36 -9.59 2.16
C LEU A 290 -12.13 -8.13 2.56
N ARG A 291 -11.38 -7.37 1.75
CA ARG A 291 -11.09 -5.96 2.05
C ARG A 291 -12.35 -5.09 2.06
N CYS A 292 -13.29 -5.30 1.13
CA CYS A 292 -14.59 -4.61 1.10
C CYS A 292 -15.43 -4.95 2.34
N MET A 293 -15.44 -6.22 2.74
CA MET A 293 -16.14 -6.68 3.94
C MET A 293 -15.58 -6.09 5.25
N ILE A 294 -14.28 -5.76 5.26
CA ILE A 294 -13.58 -5.12 6.39
C ILE A 294 -13.77 -3.60 6.37
N ALA A 295 -13.61 -2.97 5.21
CA ALA A 295 -13.64 -1.52 5.05
C ALA A 295 -15.06 -0.94 4.94
N GLY A 296 -16.05 -1.78 4.61
CA GLY A 296 -17.44 -1.36 4.35
C GLY A 296 -17.61 -0.54 3.06
N ARG A 297 -16.64 -0.60 2.14
CA ARG A 297 -16.58 0.24 0.93
C ARG A 297 -15.68 -0.36 -0.15
N PRO A 298 -15.84 0.05 -1.42
CA PRO A 298 -14.94 -0.34 -2.50
C PRO A 298 -13.49 0.10 -2.25
N PRO A 299 -12.49 -0.68 -2.72
CA PRO A 299 -11.09 -0.51 -2.38
C PRO A 299 -10.38 0.37 -3.42
N VAL A 300 -10.75 1.66 -3.49
CA VAL A 300 -10.15 2.64 -4.44
C VAL A 300 -9.93 4.01 -3.83
N THR A 301 -9.61 4.04 -2.53
CA THR A 301 -9.70 5.28 -1.74
C THR A 301 -8.35 5.88 -1.38
N ASN A 302 -7.28 5.11 -1.60
CA ASN A 302 -5.90 5.55 -1.48
C ASN A 302 -5.06 4.99 -2.64
N MET A 303 -3.79 5.38 -2.70
CA MET A 303 -2.90 4.98 -3.79
C MET A 303 -2.69 3.46 -3.84
N TYR A 304 -2.43 2.82 -2.69
CA TYR A 304 -2.28 1.36 -2.58
C TYR A 304 -3.48 0.64 -3.21
N GLU A 305 -4.68 1.02 -2.80
CA GLU A 305 -5.96 0.48 -3.26
C GLU A 305 -6.16 0.67 -4.76
N SER A 306 -5.84 1.86 -5.28
CA SER A 306 -5.93 2.10 -6.72
C SER A 306 -4.93 1.27 -7.53
N VAL A 307 -3.70 1.03 -7.03
CA VAL A 307 -2.66 0.26 -7.76
C VAL A 307 -3.06 -1.20 -7.91
N ILE A 308 -3.53 -1.81 -6.82
CA ILE A 308 -4.04 -3.18 -6.86
C ILE A 308 -5.31 -3.27 -7.75
N TRP A 309 -6.17 -2.25 -7.75
CA TRP A 309 -7.37 -2.20 -8.59
C TRP A 309 -7.05 -2.09 -10.09
N VAL A 310 -6.10 -1.22 -10.47
CA VAL A 310 -5.66 -1.07 -11.86
C VAL A 310 -5.03 -2.38 -12.38
N ALA A 311 -4.23 -3.06 -11.56
CA ALA A 311 -3.70 -4.38 -11.90
C ALA A 311 -4.82 -5.42 -12.12
N PHE A 312 -5.83 -5.42 -11.26
CA PHE A 312 -6.99 -6.29 -11.39
C PHE A 312 -7.78 -6.00 -12.68
N GLY A 313 -8.05 -4.73 -12.98
CA GLY A 313 -8.74 -4.32 -14.20
C GLY A 313 -7.98 -4.72 -15.47
N ALA A 314 -6.64 -4.62 -15.46
CA ALA A 314 -5.81 -4.98 -16.61
C ALA A 314 -5.91 -6.48 -16.90
N VAL A 315 -5.87 -7.31 -15.85
CA VAL A 315 -6.08 -8.76 -15.97
C VAL A 315 -7.52 -9.07 -16.39
N LEU A 316 -8.52 -8.42 -15.80
CA LEU A 316 -9.92 -8.57 -16.19
C LEU A 316 -10.14 -8.33 -17.68
N PHE A 317 -9.72 -7.17 -18.21
CA PHE A 317 -9.82 -6.87 -19.63
C PHE A 317 -9.05 -7.87 -20.48
N SER A 318 -7.87 -8.30 -20.03
CA SER A 318 -7.09 -9.28 -20.77
C SER A 318 -7.76 -10.65 -20.85
N LEU A 319 -8.43 -11.11 -19.79
CA LEU A 319 -9.16 -12.38 -19.77
C LEU A 319 -10.40 -12.31 -20.65
N ILE A 320 -11.11 -11.17 -20.64
CA ILE A 320 -12.23 -10.91 -21.56
C ILE A 320 -11.74 -10.97 -23.01
N PHE A 321 -10.65 -10.27 -23.34
CA PHE A 321 -10.10 -10.26 -24.69
C PHE A 321 -9.50 -11.61 -25.11
N GLU A 322 -8.88 -12.33 -24.19
CA GLU A 322 -8.41 -13.69 -24.40
C GLU A 322 -9.57 -14.64 -24.72
N TYR A 323 -10.70 -14.49 -24.04
CA TYR A 323 -11.90 -15.28 -24.30
C TYR A 323 -12.47 -15.01 -25.70
N PHE A 324 -12.61 -13.74 -26.10
CA PHE A 324 -13.22 -13.37 -27.38
C PHE A 324 -12.28 -13.46 -28.59
N TYR A 325 -11.03 -13.04 -28.44
CA TYR A 325 -10.07 -12.95 -29.54
C TYR A 325 -9.04 -14.08 -29.55
N LYS A 326 -9.05 -14.96 -28.53
CA LYS A 326 -8.15 -16.11 -28.41
C LYS A 326 -6.66 -15.73 -28.50
N ALA A 327 -6.32 -14.52 -28.08
CA ALA A 327 -5.03 -13.90 -28.29
C ALA A 327 -4.19 -13.84 -26.99
N ARG A 328 -3.22 -14.76 -26.88
CA ARG A 328 -2.34 -14.92 -25.70
C ARG A 328 -1.65 -13.64 -25.22
N ASN A 329 -1.40 -12.70 -26.12
CA ASN A 329 -0.59 -11.52 -25.83
C ASN A 329 -1.27 -10.60 -24.81
N TYR A 330 -2.61 -10.60 -24.74
CA TYR A 330 -3.32 -9.84 -23.72
C TYR A 330 -2.98 -10.33 -22.31
N VAL A 331 -3.07 -11.64 -22.07
CA VAL A 331 -2.82 -12.24 -20.75
C VAL A 331 -1.33 -12.14 -20.38
N LEU A 332 -0.43 -12.34 -21.34
CA LEU A 332 1.00 -12.17 -21.10
C LEU A 332 1.34 -10.73 -20.67
N ALA A 333 0.79 -9.73 -21.37
CA ALA A 333 1.01 -8.32 -21.04
C ALA A 333 0.41 -7.95 -19.67
N SER A 334 -0.84 -8.31 -19.41
CA SER A 334 -1.54 -7.95 -18.17
C SER A 334 -0.95 -8.63 -16.94
N THR A 335 -0.58 -9.92 -17.04
CA THR A 335 0.00 -10.65 -15.90
C THR A 335 1.38 -10.11 -15.53
N GLY A 336 2.22 -9.76 -16.52
CA GLY A 336 3.49 -9.09 -16.28
C GLY A 336 3.29 -7.73 -15.58
N ALA A 337 2.35 -6.92 -16.08
CA ALA A 337 2.01 -5.64 -15.45
C ALA A 337 1.44 -5.80 -14.03
N ALA A 338 0.56 -6.78 -13.81
CA ALA A 338 -0.04 -7.05 -12.51
C ALA A 338 0.99 -7.52 -11.47
N VAL A 339 1.97 -8.33 -11.88
CA VAL A 339 3.11 -8.72 -11.03
C VAL A 339 3.87 -7.47 -10.56
N VAL A 340 4.22 -6.56 -11.47
CA VAL A 340 4.93 -5.32 -11.12
C VAL A 340 4.11 -4.48 -10.14
N CYS A 341 2.84 -4.21 -10.45
CA CYS A 341 1.96 -3.41 -9.59
C CYS A 341 1.80 -4.00 -8.18
N LEU A 342 1.56 -5.31 -8.07
CA LEU A 342 1.35 -5.97 -6.79
C LEU A 342 2.64 -6.11 -5.98
N ILE A 343 3.79 -6.33 -6.62
CA ILE A 343 5.10 -6.31 -5.93
C ILE A 343 5.36 -4.91 -5.37
N LEU A 344 5.12 -3.86 -6.15
CA LEU A 344 5.28 -2.48 -5.65
C LEU A 344 4.38 -2.22 -4.44
N ALA A 345 3.11 -2.64 -4.51
CA ALA A 345 2.16 -2.50 -3.41
C ALA A 345 2.57 -3.28 -2.13
N ASP A 346 3.20 -4.44 -2.28
CA ASP A 346 3.65 -5.28 -1.16
C ASP A 346 4.99 -4.80 -0.56
N THR A 347 5.90 -4.28 -1.38
CA THR A 347 7.29 -3.98 -0.99
C THR A 347 7.55 -2.52 -0.62
N LEU A 348 6.67 -1.59 -1.02
CA LEU A 348 6.82 -0.15 -0.75
C LEU A 348 5.70 0.42 0.15
N PRO A 349 5.45 -0.14 1.36
CA PRO A 349 4.35 0.30 2.22
C PRO A 349 4.51 1.74 2.75
N ALA A 350 5.72 2.31 2.69
CA ALA A 350 5.96 3.71 3.02
C ALA A 350 5.42 4.69 1.95
N VAL A 351 5.30 4.23 0.70
CA VAL A 351 4.75 5.02 -0.42
C VAL A 351 3.30 4.60 -0.69
N LEU A 352 3.02 3.30 -0.61
CA LEU A 352 1.73 2.68 -0.86
C LEU A 352 1.19 2.11 0.45
N ASP A 353 0.64 2.97 1.30
CA ASP A 353 0.12 2.60 2.62
C ASP A 353 -1.08 1.62 2.50
N PRO A 354 -0.94 0.35 2.93
CA PRO A 354 -2.00 -0.65 2.82
C PRO A 354 -3.10 -0.49 3.89
N SER A 355 -2.89 0.38 4.89
CA SER A 355 -3.82 0.58 6.01
C SER A 355 -5.19 1.07 5.56
N ILE A 356 -6.23 0.53 6.20
CA ILE A 356 -7.62 0.93 5.97
C ILE A 356 -7.93 2.08 6.93
N LYS A 357 -7.90 3.31 6.43
CA LYS A 357 -8.19 4.52 7.21
C LYS A 357 -9.67 4.90 7.10
N PRO A 358 -10.23 5.66 8.06
CA PRO A 358 -11.53 6.31 7.89
C PRO A 358 -11.54 7.21 6.65
N LEU A 359 -12.71 7.35 6.03
CA LEU A 359 -12.89 8.25 4.89
C LEU A 359 -12.86 9.71 5.33
N THR A 360 -12.23 10.56 4.51
CA THR A 360 -12.39 12.01 4.63
C THR A 360 -13.87 12.37 4.44
N PRO A 361 -14.38 13.43 5.08
CA PRO A 361 -15.81 13.75 5.09
C PRO A 361 -16.46 13.78 3.70
N VAL A 362 -15.79 14.37 2.71
CA VAL A 362 -16.28 14.49 1.32
C VAL A 362 -16.45 13.14 0.60
N LEU A 363 -15.70 12.13 1.02
CA LEU A 363 -15.71 10.79 0.44
C LEU A 363 -16.69 9.83 1.15
N ARG A 364 -17.31 10.23 2.27
CA ARG A 364 -18.19 9.34 3.07
C ARG A 364 -19.45 8.90 2.30
N ASN A 365 -19.92 9.69 1.33
CA ASN A 365 -20.93 9.23 0.39
C ASN A 365 -20.28 8.35 -0.70
N ASN A 366 -20.30 7.05 -0.48
CA ASN A 366 -19.66 6.05 -1.35
C ASN A 366 -20.21 6.00 -2.79
N PHE A 367 -21.31 6.69 -3.10
CA PHE A 367 -21.90 6.65 -4.45
C PHE A 367 -20.90 7.14 -5.52
N TRP A 368 -20.35 8.34 -5.33
CA TRP A 368 -19.42 8.91 -6.30
C TRP A 368 -18.06 8.22 -6.29
N LEU A 369 -17.61 7.75 -5.12
CA LEU A 369 -16.43 6.89 -5.01
C LEU A 369 -16.59 5.65 -5.90
N THR A 370 -17.76 5.03 -5.88
CA THR A 370 -18.04 3.83 -6.66
C THR A 370 -18.16 4.16 -8.14
N VAL A 371 -18.94 5.17 -8.52
CA VAL A 371 -19.26 5.42 -9.93
C VAL A 371 -18.13 6.14 -10.67
N HIS A 372 -17.57 7.22 -10.12
CA HIS A 372 -16.52 7.98 -10.80
C HIS A 372 -15.17 7.26 -10.70
N VAL A 373 -14.71 6.95 -9.48
CA VAL A 373 -13.33 6.49 -9.27
C VAL A 373 -13.09 5.10 -9.86
N LEU A 374 -14.04 4.17 -9.74
CA LEU A 374 -13.91 2.85 -10.39
C LEU A 374 -13.89 2.98 -11.90
N THR A 375 -14.75 3.84 -12.49
CA THR A 375 -14.82 4.03 -13.94
C THR A 375 -13.52 4.61 -14.49
N ILE A 376 -12.99 5.70 -13.91
CA ILE A 376 -11.77 6.32 -14.41
C ILE A 376 -10.54 5.41 -14.25
N THR A 377 -10.45 4.68 -13.13
CA THR A 377 -9.34 3.75 -12.87
C THR A 377 -9.41 2.47 -13.72
N LEU A 378 -10.60 2.05 -14.16
CA LEU A 378 -10.72 1.05 -15.24
C LEU A 378 -10.13 1.56 -16.56
N GLY A 379 -10.26 2.86 -16.86
CA GLY A 379 -9.54 3.47 -17.98
C GLY A 379 -8.03 3.31 -17.85
N TYR A 380 -7.48 3.61 -16.67
CA TYR A 380 -6.05 3.40 -16.38
C TYR A 380 -5.63 1.94 -16.52
N ALA A 381 -6.49 1.00 -16.13
CA ALA A 381 -6.24 -0.43 -16.26
C ALA A 381 -6.13 -0.88 -17.74
N ALA A 382 -7.01 -0.37 -18.62
CA ALA A 382 -6.92 -0.62 -20.05
C ALA A 382 -5.69 0.04 -20.69
N PHE A 383 -5.27 1.22 -20.21
CA PHE A 383 -4.01 1.84 -20.65
C PHE A 383 -2.77 1.11 -20.13
N LEU A 384 -2.81 0.53 -18.93
CA LEU A 384 -1.74 -0.32 -18.41
C LEU A 384 -1.59 -1.59 -19.27
N LEU A 385 -2.71 -2.19 -19.69
CA LEU A 385 -2.68 -3.28 -20.67
C LEU A 385 -2.09 -2.81 -22.01
N SER A 386 -2.48 -1.63 -22.47
CA SER A 386 -1.94 -1.02 -23.71
C SER A 386 -0.44 -0.76 -23.62
N LEU A 387 0.07 -0.32 -22.46
CA LEU A 387 1.50 -0.15 -22.20
C LEU A 387 2.25 -1.49 -22.42
N GLY A 388 1.79 -2.56 -21.77
CA GLY A 388 2.42 -3.88 -21.91
C GLY A 388 2.39 -4.41 -23.35
N LEU A 389 1.27 -4.24 -24.06
CA LEU A 389 1.18 -4.58 -25.49
C LEU A 389 2.11 -3.73 -26.36
N GLY A 390 2.24 -2.44 -26.06
CA GLY A 390 3.16 -1.52 -26.73
C GLY A 390 4.63 -1.92 -26.55
N HIS A 391 5.04 -2.27 -25.32
CA HIS A 391 6.38 -2.81 -25.05
C HIS A 391 6.65 -4.07 -25.86
N MET A 392 5.71 -5.02 -25.90
CA MET A 392 5.83 -6.24 -26.68
C MET A 392 5.94 -5.96 -28.19
N ALA A 393 5.13 -5.05 -28.72
CA ALA A 393 5.15 -4.68 -30.13
C ALA A 393 6.50 -4.05 -30.53
N LEU A 394 6.97 -3.06 -29.76
CA LEU A 394 8.25 -2.39 -30.00
C LEU A 394 9.43 -3.36 -29.93
N PHE A 395 9.43 -4.26 -28.94
CA PHE A 395 10.44 -5.30 -28.83
C PHE A 395 10.46 -6.19 -30.08
N LYS A 396 9.29 -6.63 -30.58
CA LYS A 396 9.24 -7.46 -31.80
C LYS A 396 9.69 -6.71 -33.05
N TYR A 397 9.31 -5.44 -33.22
CA TYR A 397 9.82 -4.62 -34.33
C TYR A 397 11.34 -4.51 -34.35
N ALA A 398 11.97 -4.50 -33.17
CA ALA A 398 13.40 -4.31 -33.00
C ALA A 398 14.22 -5.62 -33.03
N PHE A 399 13.65 -6.75 -32.59
CA PHE A 399 14.40 -8.01 -32.40
C PHE A 399 13.82 -9.22 -33.12
N ARG A 400 12.55 -9.22 -33.51
CA ARG A 400 11.86 -10.35 -34.17
C ARG A 400 11.05 -9.89 -35.38
N PRO A 401 11.68 -9.23 -36.34
CA PRO A 401 10.95 -8.60 -37.43
C PRO A 401 10.43 -9.59 -38.48
N ASP A 402 10.95 -10.81 -38.46
CA ASP A 402 10.44 -11.97 -39.19
C ASP A 402 8.98 -12.31 -38.83
N GLN A 403 8.49 -11.84 -37.67
CA GLN A 403 7.16 -12.16 -37.15
C GLN A 403 6.11 -11.09 -37.48
N GLU A 404 6.00 -10.70 -38.74
CA GLU A 404 5.12 -9.60 -39.19
C GLU A 404 3.65 -9.79 -38.77
N GLU A 405 3.09 -10.99 -38.97
CA GLU A 405 1.71 -11.30 -38.57
C GLU A 405 1.50 -11.14 -37.06
N SER A 406 2.47 -11.59 -36.25
CA SER A 406 2.36 -11.43 -34.80
C SER A 406 2.43 -9.97 -34.37
N VAL A 407 3.22 -9.15 -35.05
CA VAL A 407 3.31 -7.71 -34.80
C VAL A 407 2.01 -7.02 -35.19
N LYS A 408 1.43 -7.38 -36.33
CA LYS A 408 0.11 -6.90 -36.75
C LYS A 408 -0.98 -7.23 -35.72
N ASN A 409 -1.00 -8.46 -35.22
CA ASN A 409 -1.93 -8.89 -34.18
C ASN A 409 -1.74 -8.12 -32.86
N LEU A 410 -0.49 -7.84 -32.46
CA LEU A 410 -0.19 -6.99 -31.30
C LEU A 410 -0.70 -5.57 -31.49
N ASN A 411 -0.51 -4.97 -32.67
CA ASN A 411 -0.99 -3.63 -32.96
C ASN A 411 -2.53 -3.55 -32.97
N GLN A 412 -3.21 -4.56 -33.51
CA GLN A 412 -4.67 -4.62 -33.42
C GLN A 412 -5.15 -4.73 -31.97
N ALA A 413 -4.47 -5.55 -31.16
CA ALA A 413 -4.77 -5.67 -29.73
C ALA A 413 -4.53 -4.37 -28.97
N LEU A 414 -3.43 -3.69 -29.28
CA LEU A 414 -3.10 -2.38 -28.73
C LEU A 414 -4.18 -1.34 -29.07
N TYR A 415 -4.57 -1.25 -30.34
CA TYR A 415 -5.59 -0.30 -30.80
C TYR A 415 -6.92 -0.51 -30.05
N LYS A 416 -7.38 -1.76 -29.93
CA LYS A 416 -8.60 -2.11 -29.18
C LYS A 416 -8.49 -1.75 -27.68
N SER A 417 -7.33 -1.99 -27.08
CA SER A 417 -7.08 -1.68 -25.66
C SER A 417 -7.11 -0.17 -25.40
N ILE A 418 -6.54 0.62 -26.32
CA ILE A 418 -6.59 2.09 -26.25
C ILE A 418 -8.04 2.59 -26.39
N GLN A 419 -8.85 2.02 -27.30
CA GLN A 419 -10.26 2.38 -27.45
C GLN A 419 -11.05 2.16 -26.15
N VAL A 420 -10.85 1.02 -25.48
CA VAL A 420 -11.46 0.75 -24.18
C VAL A 420 -10.98 1.74 -23.12
N GLY A 421 -9.68 2.02 -23.07
CA GLY A 421 -9.13 3.01 -22.13
C GLY A 421 -9.71 4.41 -22.33
N VAL A 422 -9.82 4.87 -23.58
CA VAL A 422 -10.42 6.17 -23.92
C VAL A 422 -11.88 6.24 -23.51
N LEU A 423 -12.66 5.17 -23.76
CA LEU A 423 -14.07 5.10 -23.35
C LEU A 423 -14.23 5.32 -21.83
N PHE A 424 -13.49 4.56 -21.03
CA PHE A 424 -13.56 4.65 -19.58
C PHE A 424 -12.96 5.94 -19.02
N LEU A 425 -11.87 6.45 -19.61
CA LEU A 425 -11.26 7.72 -19.18
C LEU A 425 -12.16 8.92 -19.53
N ALA A 426 -12.81 8.92 -20.69
CA ALA A 426 -13.77 9.98 -21.05
C ALA A 426 -14.98 9.95 -20.12
N ALA A 427 -15.61 8.78 -19.95
CA ALA A 427 -16.75 8.62 -19.03
C ALA A 427 -16.35 8.98 -17.58
N GLY A 428 -15.19 8.50 -17.13
CA GLY A 428 -14.63 8.80 -15.83
C GLY A 428 -14.40 10.29 -15.60
N THR A 429 -13.80 11.00 -16.57
CA THR A 429 -13.57 12.45 -16.49
C THR A 429 -14.89 13.22 -16.37
N ILE A 430 -15.92 12.86 -17.16
CA ILE A 430 -17.25 13.48 -17.08
C ILE A 430 -17.88 13.22 -15.70
N LEU A 431 -17.89 11.97 -15.23
CA LEU A 431 -18.40 11.60 -13.91
C LEU A 431 -17.65 12.33 -12.78
N GLY A 432 -16.36 12.61 -12.98
CA GLY A 432 -15.54 13.39 -12.06
C GLY A 432 -16.02 14.83 -11.94
N GLY A 433 -16.33 15.47 -13.07
CA GLY A 433 -16.92 16.80 -13.08
C GLY A 433 -18.29 16.85 -12.41
N VAL A 434 -19.12 15.81 -12.59
CA VAL A 434 -20.42 15.73 -11.89
C VAL A 434 -20.22 15.60 -10.38
N TRP A 435 -19.28 14.77 -9.93
CA TRP A 435 -18.93 14.65 -8.52
C TRP A 435 -18.37 15.95 -7.94
N ALA A 436 -17.49 16.65 -8.68
CA ALA A 436 -16.95 17.94 -8.29
C ALA A 436 -18.06 18.98 -8.12
N ASN A 437 -19.07 18.98 -9.01
CA ASN A 437 -20.23 19.86 -8.89
C ASN A 437 -21.04 19.56 -7.64
N TYR A 438 -21.28 18.28 -7.35
CA TYR A 438 -22.00 17.85 -6.15
C TYR A 438 -21.25 18.20 -4.85
N SER A 439 -19.91 18.12 -4.86
CA SER A 439 -19.09 18.25 -3.66
C SER A 439 -18.63 19.69 -3.38
N TRP A 440 -18.38 20.47 -4.43
CA TRP A 440 -17.80 21.82 -4.32
C TRP A 440 -18.58 22.88 -5.10
N GLY A 441 -19.73 22.55 -5.69
CA GLY A 441 -20.57 23.50 -6.41
C GLY A 441 -20.03 23.94 -7.78
N ARG A 442 -18.99 23.28 -8.31
CA ARG A 442 -18.45 23.54 -9.66
C ARG A 442 -18.13 22.27 -10.42
N PHE A 443 -18.50 22.22 -11.70
CA PHE A 443 -18.21 21.07 -12.57
C PHE A 443 -16.74 20.93 -12.96
N TRP A 444 -16.03 22.04 -13.11
CA TRP A 444 -14.62 22.09 -13.49
C TRP A 444 -13.97 23.32 -12.88
N GLY A 445 -12.68 23.27 -12.59
CA GLY A 445 -11.94 24.37 -12.01
C GLY A 445 -10.44 24.30 -12.21
N TRP A 446 -9.99 23.59 -13.24
CA TRP A 446 -8.58 23.56 -13.66
C TRP A 446 -7.62 23.07 -12.56
N ASP A 447 -8.13 22.24 -11.65
CA ASP A 447 -7.30 21.54 -10.68
C ASP A 447 -6.27 20.67 -11.41
N PRO A 448 -5.03 20.51 -10.91
CA PRO A 448 -4.02 19.70 -11.59
C PRO A 448 -4.51 18.29 -11.96
N LYS A 449 -5.38 17.65 -11.17
CA LYS A 449 -5.93 16.33 -11.53
C LYS A 449 -6.91 16.39 -12.70
N GLU A 450 -7.79 17.39 -12.70
CA GLU A 450 -8.73 17.64 -13.79
C GLU A 450 -7.95 17.88 -15.10
N VAL A 451 -6.93 18.75 -15.05
CA VAL A 451 -6.09 19.08 -16.22
C VAL A 451 -5.33 17.88 -16.74
N TRP A 452 -4.67 17.11 -15.88
CA TRP A 452 -3.90 15.94 -16.32
C TRP A 452 -4.78 14.79 -16.81
N ALA A 453 -5.99 14.61 -16.26
CA ALA A 453 -6.97 13.69 -16.81
C ALA A 453 -7.38 14.08 -18.24
N LEU A 454 -7.60 15.39 -18.50
CA LEU A 454 -7.88 15.90 -19.83
C LEU A 454 -6.68 15.72 -20.78
N ILE A 455 -5.46 16.03 -20.35
CA ILE A 455 -4.23 15.83 -21.15
C ILE A 455 -4.08 14.35 -21.54
N ALA A 456 -4.27 13.43 -20.59
CA ALA A 456 -4.20 11.99 -20.86
C ALA A 456 -5.27 11.56 -21.88
N LEU A 457 -6.50 12.06 -21.74
CA LEU A 457 -7.60 11.77 -22.66
C LEU A 457 -7.29 12.26 -24.08
N LEU A 458 -6.89 13.53 -24.22
CA LEU A 458 -6.54 14.13 -25.50
C LEU A 458 -5.33 13.45 -26.15
N GLY A 459 -4.32 13.06 -25.36
CA GLY A 459 -3.15 12.34 -25.84
C GLY A 459 -3.52 10.99 -26.47
N TYR A 460 -4.35 10.18 -25.81
CA TYR A 460 -4.79 8.91 -26.38
C TYR A 460 -5.80 9.09 -27.53
N LEU A 461 -6.63 10.14 -27.51
CA LEU A 461 -7.47 10.49 -28.67
C LEU A 461 -6.63 10.86 -29.89
N ALA A 462 -5.55 11.62 -29.71
CA ALA A 462 -4.63 11.98 -30.80
C ALA A 462 -3.97 10.73 -31.40
N ILE A 463 -3.62 9.72 -30.59
CA ILE A 463 -3.11 8.44 -31.08
C ILE A 463 -4.15 7.72 -31.94
N LEU A 464 -5.39 7.59 -31.45
CA LEU A 464 -6.47 6.92 -32.20
C LEU A 464 -6.79 7.64 -33.51
N HIS A 465 -6.95 8.97 -33.47
CA HIS A 465 -7.27 9.78 -34.65
C HIS A 465 -6.11 9.80 -35.64
N GLY A 466 -4.86 9.93 -35.17
CA GLY A 466 -3.70 9.87 -36.05
C GLY A 466 -3.54 8.49 -36.69
N ARG A 467 -3.93 7.40 -36.02
CA ARG A 467 -3.96 6.06 -36.62
C ARG A 467 -5.04 5.93 -37.68
N TYR A 468 -6.22 6.51 -37.44
CA TYR A 468 -7.34 6.53 -38.37
C TYR A 468 -7.04 7.40 -39.61
N ALA A 469 -6.47 8.59 -39.42
CA ALA A 469 -6.10 9.53 -40.48
C ALA A 469 -4.84 9.11 -41.28
N GLY A 470 -4.18 8.02 -40.88
CA GLY A 470 -2.96 7.53 -41.55
C GLY A 470 -1.68 8.28 -41.20
N TRP A 471 -1.72 9.24 -40.26
CA TRP A 471 -0.55 9.99 -39.77
C TRP A 471 0.37 9.10 -38.91
N LEU A 472 -0.22 8.21 -38.12
CA LEU A 472 0.48 7.27 -37.25
C LEU A 472 0.40 5.86 -37.85
N ARG A 473 1.55 5.33 -38.27
CA ARG A 473 1.69 3.91 -38.62
C ARG A 473 1.73 3.04 -37.37
N GLU A 474 1.66 1.72 -37.54
CA GLU A 474 1.64 0.74 -36.46
C GLU A 474 2.79 0.90 -35.45
N PHE A 475 4.03 1.01 -35.92
CA PHE A 475 5.18 1.30 -35.04
C PHE A 475 4.99 2.58 -34.23
N GLY A 476 4.51 3.65 -34.88
CA GLY A 476 4.27 4.95 -34.22
C GLY A 476 3.19 4.86 -33.16
N MET A 477 2.11 4.12 -33.41
CA MET A 477 1.07 3.86 -32.41
C MET A 477 1.62 3.12 -31.20
N ALA A 478 2.45 2.09 -31.39
CA ALA A 478 3.11 1.36 -30.31
C ALA A 478 4.08 2.23 -29.50
N ALA A 479 4.84 3.11 -30.16
CA ALA A 479 5.74 4.05 -29.49
C ALA A 479 4.96 5.08 -28.67
N TRP A 480 3.96 5.72 -29.28
CA TRP A 480 3.18 6.75 -28.63
C TRP A 480 2.25 6.22 -27.53
N SER A 481 1.79 4.96 -27.60
CA SER A 481 1.00 4.38 -26.51
C SER A 481 1.78 4.23 -25.22
N VAL A 482 3.09 3.95 -25.32
CA VAL A 482 4.01 3.88 -24.18
C VAL A 482 4.25 5.27 -23.61
N VAL A 483 4.53 6.26 -24.47
CA VAL A 483 4.75 7.66 -24.04
C VAL A 483 3.48 8.27 -23.43
N ALA A 484 2.30 8.03 -24.02
CA ALA A 484 1.03 8.56 -23.52
C ALA A 484 0.66 8.01 -22.13
N PHE A 485 1.14 6.81 -21.78
CA PHE A 485 0.94 6.26 -20.44
C PHE A 485 1.61 7.12 -19.35
N LEU A 486 2.66 7.87 -19.70
CA LEU A 486 3.28 8.82 -18.77
C LEU A 486 2.32 9.96 -18.38
N GLY A 487 1.39 10.33 -19.25
CA GLY A 487 0.31 11.27 -18.92
C GLY A 487 -0.67 10.69 -17.90
N VAL A 488 -1.02 9.41 -18.03
CA VAL A 488 -1.82 8.68 -17.02
C VAL A 488 -1.08 8.59 -15.70
N LEU A 489 0.22 8.27 -15.73
CA LEU A 489 1.07 8.24 -14.53
C LEU A 489 1.14 9.61 -13.85
N MET A 490 1.19 10.71 -14.60
CA MET A 490 1.18 12.06 -14.05
C MET A 490 -0.18 12.40 -13.43
N ALA A 491 -1.30 12.10 -14.11
CA ALA A 491 -2.65 12.31 -13.58
C ALA A 491 -2.91 11.51 -12.30
N TRP A 492 -2.38 10.29 -12.24
CA TRP A 492 -2.63 9.33 -11.17
C TRP A 492 -1.64 9.48 -10.01
N TYR A 493 -0.33 9.34 -10.25
CA TYR A 493 0.72 9.45 -9.24
C TYR A 493 1.29 10.87 -9.14
N GLY A 494 1.60 11.49 -10.27
CA GLY A 494 2.31 12.78 -10.31
C GLY A 494 1.62 13.89 -9.54
N VAL A 495 0.32 14.09 -9.73
CA VAL A 495 -0.39 15.14 -8.99
C VAL A 495 -0.39 14.90 -7.47
N ASN A 496 -0.54 13.65 -7.03
CA ASN A 496 -0.58 13.29 -5.60
C ASN A 496 0.77 13.45 -4.90
N PHE A 497 1.88 13.14 -5.57
CA PHE A 497 3.20 12.99 -4.93
C PHE A 497 4.28 13.96 -5.43
N VAL A 498 4.14 14.52 -6.63
CA VAL A 498 5.09 15.46 -7.23
C VAL A 498 4.61 16.89 -7.07
N LEU A 499 3.33 17.16 -7.36
CA LEU A 499 2.76 18.50 -7.22
C LEU A 499 2.22 18.78 -5.82
N GLY A 500 1.75 17.74 -5.11
CA GLY A 500 1.26 17.87 -3.73
C GLY A 500 0.08 18.84 -3.55
N ALA A 501 -0.58 19.24 -4.64
CA ALA A 501 -1.56 20.30 -4.68
C ALA A 501 -2.91 19.80 -5.23
N GLY A 502 -3.97 20.55 -4.90
CA GLY A 502 -5.31 20.34 -5.45
C GLY A 502 -6.30 19.65 -4.51
N LEU A 503 -7.59 19.99 -4.65
CA LEU A 503 -8.69 19.53 -3.78
C LEU A 503 -8.96 18.03 -3.91
N HIS A 504 -8.43 17.40 -4.95
CA HIS A 504 -8.61 15.98 -5.25
C HIS A 504 -7.51 15.08 -4.66
N SER A 505 -6.49 15.64 -4.03
CA SER A 505 -5.33 14.89 -3.52
C SER A 505 -5.62 14.36 -2.12
N TYR A 506 -5.96 13.07 -2.03
CA TYR A 506 -6.32 12.37 -0.77
C TYR A 506 -5.32 11.29 -0.34
N GLY A 507 -4.24 11.11 -1.11
CA GLY A 507 -3.26 10.04 -0.94
C GLY A 507 -1.84 10.57 -0.96
N PHE A 508 -1.52 11.54 -0.11
CA PHE A 508 -0.15 12.03 0.05
C PHE A 508 0.69 10.94 0.73
N GLY A 509 1.89 10.71 0.19
CA GLY A 509 2.93 9.97 0.89
C GLY A 509 4.27 10.65 0.65
N THR A 510 5.19 10.47 1.59
CA THR A 510 6.51 11.07 1.52
C THR A 510 7.45 10.19 0.73
N GLY A 511 7.98 10.70 -0.38
CA GLY A 511 8.97 10.00 -1.20
C GLY A 511 8.39 9.18 -2.35
N GLY A 512 9.27 8.82 -3.28
CA GLY A 512 8.95 8.04 -4.48
C GLY A 512 9.05 8.79 -5.81
N TYR A 513 9.19 10.13 -5.77
CA TYR A 513 9.48 10.93 -6.97
C TYR A 513 10.69 10.41 -7.74
N LYS A 514 11.74 9.93 -7.05
CA LYS A 514 12.93 9.35 -7.67
C LYS A 514 12.58 8.10 -8.49
N TYR A 515 11.75 7.21 -7.96
CA TYR A 515 11.36 5.98 -8.67
C TYR A 515 10.56 6.31 -9.92
N VAL A 516 9.63 7.27 -9.83
CA VAL A 516 8.83 7.69 -10.98
C VAL A 516 9.65 8.44 -12.01
N ALA A 517 10.57 9.32 -11.59
CA ALA A 517 11.48 10.00 -12.52
C ALA A 517 12.39 9.00 -13.25
N ILE A 518 12.95 8.02 -12.54
CA ILE A 518 13.73 6.93 -13.15
C ILE A 518 12.87 6.15 -14.14
N TYR A 519 11.64 5.79 -13.77
CA TYR A 519 10.72 5.09 -14.66
C TYR A 519 10.44 5.89 -15.94
N VAL A 520 10.12 7.18 -15.82
CA VAL A 520 9.90 8.08 -16.97
C VAL A 520 11.12 8.10 -17.90
N LEU A 521 12.33 8.24 -17.34
CA LEU A 521 13.57 8.23 -18.11
C LEU A 521 13.81 6.89 -18.81
N VAL A 522 13.54 5.77 -18.12
CA VAL A 522 13.67 4.42 -18.68
C VAL A 522 12.69 4.21 -19.84
N GLU A 523 11.45 4.68 -19.73
CA GLU A 523 10.46 4.56 -20.81
C GLU A 523 10.86 5.37 -22.05
N PHE A 524 11.32 6.61 -21.88
CA PHE A 524 11.84 7.40 -23.01
C PHE A 524 13.08 6.78 -23.62
N ALA A 525 14.03 6.29 -22.82
CA ALA A 525 15.23 5.61 -23.29
C ALA A 525 14.87 4.32 -24.04
N PHE A 526 13.91 3.54 -23.54
CA PHE A 526 13.41 2.33 -24.19
C PHE A 526 12.80 2.65 -25.56
N VAL A 527 11.85 3.58 -25.64
CA VAL A 527 11.21 3.98 -26.90
C VAL A 527 12.25 4.54 -27.89
N GLY A 528 13.19 5.37 -27.41
CA GLY A 528 14.29 5.90 -28.21
C GLY A 528 15.18 4.80 -28.79
N ALA A 529 15.60 3.85 -27.95
CA ALA A 529 16.43 2.72 -28.37
C ALA A 529 15.72 1.82 -29.40
N MET A 530 14.44 1.49 -29.17
CA MET A 530 13.65 0.70 -30.13
C MET A 530 13.46 1.44 -31.47
N THR A 531 13.26 2.76 -31.42
CA THR A 531 13.12 3.60 -32.61
C THR A 531 14.41 3.66 -33.42
N LEU A 532 15.55 3.89 -32.78
CA LEU A 532 16.86 3.90 -33.45
C LEU A 532 17.14 2.55 -34.12
N LYS A 533 16.89 1.45 -33.42
CA LYS A 533 17.11 0.11 -33.97
C LYS A 533 16.20 -0.20 -35.15
N HIS A 534 14.92 0.16 -35.06
CA HIS A 534 13.98 -0.02 -36.16
C HIS A 534 14.36 0.83 -37.39
N ARG A 535 14.77 2.09 -37.19
CA ARG A 535 15.21 2.98 -38.28
C ARG A 535 16.47 2.49 -38.97
N ASN A 536 17.48 2.06 -38.21
CA ASN A 536 18.73 1.55 -38.78
C ASN A 536 18.47 0.32 -39.67
N ARG A 537 17.52 -0.53 -39.26
CA ARG A 537 17.11 -1.69 -40.05
C ARG A 537 16.33 -1.34 -41.31
N LEU A 538 15.53 -0.29 -41.33
CA LEU A 538 14.86 0.16 -42.57
C LEU A 538 15.83 0.79 -43.57
N ARG A 539 17.05 1.13 -43.14
CA ARG A 539 18.12 1.72 -43.97
C ARG A 539 19.12 0.69 -44.50
N SER A 540 19.25 -0.46 -43.83
CA SER A 540 20.01 -1.63 -44.28
C SER A 540 19.15 -2.50 -45.19
#